data_AF-A0A1H3BPL3-F1
#
_entry.id   AF-A0A1H3BPL3-F1
#
_cell.length_a   1.000
_cell.length_b   1.000
_cell.length_c   1.000
_cell.angle_alpha   90.00
_cell.angle_beta   90.00
_cell.angle_gamma   90.00
#
_symmetry.space_group_name_H-M   'P 1'
#
loop_
_entity.id
_entity.type
_entity.pdbx_description
1 polymer ?
#
loop_
_entity_poly.entity_id
_entity_poly.type
_entity_poly.pdbx_seq_one_letter_code
_entity_poly.pdbx_strand_id
1 'polypeptide(L)'
;MKLILKNISIGLLVLMISMSFTSCAKKITFQTSSIVPAARGDVKIKQDENKNYLIQVELENLAEVSRLEPSKNAYVVWMESEDSMVKNIGQIRSDSKFLSSKLKASFETVTPVKPSKIYITAEDDADVQFPGKQLIMETKRF
;
A
#
# COMPACT_ATOMS: atom_id res chain seq x y z
N MET A 1 11.44 23.84 49.44
CA MET A 1 10.27 23.14 48.83
C MET A 1 10.06 23.48 47.35
N LYS A 2 9.99 24.76 46.94
CA LYS A 2 9.78 25.16 45.51
C LYS A 2 10.85 24.63 44.52
N LEU A 3 12.12 24.53 44.95
CA LEU A 3 13.21 24.01 44.12
C LEU A 3 13.07 22.50 43.81
N ILE A 4 12.58 21.72 44.79
CA ILE A 4 12.38 20.27 44.67
C ILE A 4 11.18 19.98 43.75
N LEU A 5 10.10 20.75 43.87
CA LEU A 5 8.93 20.65 42.98
C LEU A 5 9.27 20.94 41.50
N LYS A 6 10.15 21.92 41.25
CA LYS A 6 10.62 22.27 39.88
C LYS A 6 11.46 21.15 39.27
N ASN A 7 12.34 20.51 40.05
CA ASN A 7 13.18 19.41 39.57
C ASN A 7 12.36 18.14 39.30
N ILE A 8 11.32 17.86 40.09
CA ILE A 8 10.35 16.78 39.85
C ILE A 8 9.53 17.06 38.59
N SER A 9 9.09 18.31 38.38
CA SER A 9 8.31 18.71 37.20
C SER A 9 9.13 18.60 35.90
N ILE A 10 10.42 18.98 35.94
CA ILE A 10 11.35 18.78 34.81
C ILE A 10 11.60 17.29 34.54
N GLY A 11 11.76 16.48 35.60
CA GLY A 11 11.94 15.03 35.47
C GLY A 11 10.74 14.33 34.82
N LEU A 12 9.51 14.75 35.14
CA LEU A 12 8.28 14.21 34.56
C LEU A 12 8.12 14.58 33.07
N LEU A 13 8.56 15.79 32.68
CA LEU A 13 8.55 16.25 31.29
C LEU A 13 9.55 15.45 30.42
N VAL A 14 10.72 15.12 30.96
CA VAL A 14 11.74 14.31 30.27
C VAL A 14 11.29 12.85 30.12
N LEU A 15 10.57 12.30 31.11
CA LEU A 15 10.02 10.94 31.04
C LEU A 15 8.83 10.81 30.06
N MET A 16 8.07 11.88 29.81
CA MET A 16 7.01 11.89 28.80
C MET A 16 7.54 11.93 27.36
N ILE A 17 8.72 12.50 27.12
CA ILE A 17 9.30 12.61 25.77
C ILE A 17 9.86 11.26 25.26
N SER A 18 10.14 10.29 26.14
CA SER A 18 10.70 8.99 25.76
C SER A 18 9.69 7.99 25.20
N MET A 19 8.38 8.25 25.26
CA MET A 19 7.34 7.41 24.65
C MET A 19 7.04 7.78 23.19
N SER A 20 8.08 8.09 22.41
CA SER A 20 7.93 8.22 20.96
C SER A 20 7.74 6.82 20.36
N PHE A 21 6.48 6.41 20.18
CA PHE A 21 6.12 5.14 19.54
C PHE A 21 6.68 5.10 18.11
N THR A 22 7.71 4.29 17.91
CA THR A 22 8.28 4.00 16.59
C THR A 22 7.35 3.05 15.83
N SER A 23 6.25 3.57 15.27
CA SER A 23 5.48 2.81 14.29
C SER A 23 6.33 2.62 13.04
N CYS A 24 7.03 1.49 12.97
CA CYS A 24 7.88 1.12 11.84
C CYS A 24 7.00 0.75 10.65
N ALA A 25 6.93 1.63 9.65
CA ALA A 25 6.28 1.32 8.38
C ALA A 25 7.25 0.55 7.49
N LYS A 26 6.81 -0.60 6.95
CA LYS A 26 7.59 -1.40 6.00
C LYS A 26 7.30 -0.91 4.58
N LYS A 27 8.34 -0.49 3.86
CA LYS A 27 8.26 -0.08 2.45
C LYS A 27 8.81 -1.20 1.56
N ILE A 28 8.04 -1.65 0.58
CA ILE A 28 8.40 -2.73 -0.35
C ILE A 28 8.21 -2.24 -1.78
N THR A 29 9.24 -2.33 -2.61
CA THR A 29 9.17 -1.95 -4.03
C THR A 29 8.53 -3.05 -4.87
N PHE A 30 7.72 -2.67 -5.86
CA PHE A 30 7.25 -3.61 -6.89
C PHE A 30 8.40 -4.08 -7.79
N GLN A 31 8.31 -5.32 -8.25
CA GLN A 31 9.19 -5.85 -9.28
C GLN A 31 8.86 -5.21 -10.64
N THR A 32 9.84 -5.16 -11.54
CA THR A 32 9.66 -4.63 -12.88
C THR A 32 8.60 -5.43 -13.63
N SER A 33 7.61 -4.72 -14.18
CA SER A 33 6.57 -5.31 -15.01
C SER A 33 7.12 -5.74 -16.38
N SER A 34 6.69 -6.90 -16.88
CA SER A 34 6.89 -7.28 -18.29
C SER A 34 5.88 -6.63 -19.23
N ILE A 35 4.70 -6.23 -18.72
CA ILE A 35 3.59 -5.66 -19.50
C ILE A 35 3.71 -4.13 -19.58
N VAL A 36 4.10 -3.49 -18.48
CA VAL A 36 4.28 -2.03 -18.40
C VAL A 36 5.69 -1.70 -17.87
N PRO A 37 6.77 -1.90 -18.65
CA PRO A 37 8.16 -1.82 -18.15
C PRO A 37 8.56 -0.47 -17.54
N ALA A 38 7.88 0.61 -17.94
CA ALA A 38 8.10 1.95 -17.40
C ALA A 38 7.48 2.15 -16.01
N ALA A 39 6.47 1.33 -15.65
CA ALA A 39 5.77 1.47 -14.37
C ALA A 39 6.73 1.21 -13.21
N ARG A 40 6.60 2.06 -12.20
CA ARG A 40 7.33 1.96 -10.93
C ARG A 40 6.33 2.15 -9.80
N GLY A 41 6.66 1.60 -8.65
CA GLY A 41 5.85 1.83 -7.48
C GLY A 41 6.36 1.11 -6.25
N ASP A 42 5.71 1.41 -5.15
CA ASP A 42 5.97 0.82 -3.86
C ASP A 42 4.71 0.62 -3.05
N VAL A 43 4.82 -0.29 -2.09
CA VAL A 43 3.81 -0.59 -1.10
C VAL A 43 4.35 -0.24 0.27
N LYS A 44 3.63 0.58 1.02
CA LYS A 44 3.90 0.87 2.41
C LYS A 44 2.87 0.18 3.29
N ILE A 45 3.36 -0.61 4.25
CA ILE A 45 2.53 -1.37 5.18
C ILE A 45 2.83 -0.86 6.58
N LYS A 46 1.79 -0.41 7.28
CA LYS A 46 1.88 0.11 8.64
C LYS A 46 0.85 -0.57 9.51
N GLN A 47 1.28 -1.09 10.65
CA GLN A 47 0.35 -1.60 11.66
C GLN A 47 -0.16 -0.44 12.52
N ASP A 48 -1.48 -0.38 12.71
CA ASP A 48 -2.13 0.58 13.61
C ASP A 48 -2.22 0.05 15.05
N GLU A 49 -2.72 0.88 15.96
CA GLU A 49 -2.88 0.53 17.39
C GLU A 49 -3.91 -0.59 17.62
N ASN A 50 -4.84 -0.77 16.67
CA ASN A 50 -5.86 -1.83 16.69
C ASN A 50 -5.38 -3.13 16.04
N LYS A 51 -4.08 -3.23 15.71
CA LYS A 51 -3.45 -4.36 15.02
C LYS A 51 -3.97 -4.60 13.60
N ASN A 52 -4.62 -3.64 12.97
CA ASN A 52 -4.89 -3.65 11.54
C ASN A 52 -3.67 -3.19 10.76
N TYR A 53 -3.60 -3.58 9.50
CA TYR A 53 -2.56 -3.21 8.56
C TYR A 53 -3.12 -2.22 7.55
N LEU A 54 -2.61 -1.00 7.60
CA LEU A 54 -2.77 0.00 6.56
C LEU A 54 -1.83 -0.35 5.39
N ILE A 55 -2.41 -0.53 4.21
CA ILE A 55 -1.71 -0.81 2.96
C ILE A 55 -1.87 0.42 2.07
N GLN A 56 -0.74 1.04 1.73
CA GLN A 56 -0.68 2.18 0.81
C GLN A 56 0.15 1.78 -0.40
N VAL A 57 -0.38 2.00 -1.59
CA VAL A 57 0.26 1.72 -2.87
C VAL A 57 0.44 3.03 -3.60
N GLU A 58 1.67 3.31 -4.03
CA GLU A 58 2.00 4.47 -4.86
C GLU A 58 2.64 3.98 -6.16
N LEU A 59 2.10 4.44 -7.30
CA LEU A 59 2.54 4.05 -8.62
C LEU A 59 2.83 5.28 -9.48
N GLU A 60 3.82 5.15 -10.35
CA GLU A 60 4.23 6.14 -11.33
C GLU A 60 4.48 5.48 -12.69
N ASN A 61 4.29 6.26 -13.77
CA ASN A 61 4.41 5.79 -15.15
C ASN A 61 3.52 4.58 -15.47
N LEU A 62 2.38 4.46 -14.80
CA LEU A 62 1.41 3.41 -15.08
C LEU A 62 0.61 3.79 -16.35
N ALA A 63 0.59 2.89 -17.33
CA ALA A 63 -0.23 3.08 -18.52
C ALA A 63 -1.73 3.08 -18.17
N GLU A 64 -2.53 3.84 -18.92
CA GLU A 64 -3.99 3.75 -18.83
C GLU A 64 -4.45 2.31 -19.09
N VAL A 65 -5.34 1.79 -18.24
CA VAL A 65 -5.79 0.38 -18.30
C VAL A 65 -6.43 0.02 -19.64
N SER A 66 -7.10 0.98 -20.28
CA SER A 66 -7.72 0.82 -21.60
C SER A 66 -6.71 0.75 -22.76
N ARG A 67 -5.46 1.15 -22.53
CA ARG A 67 -4.37 1.10 -23.53
C ARG A 67 -3.53 -0.18 -23.44
N LEU A 68 -3.86 -1.07 -22.50
CA LEU A 68 -3.23 -2.38 -22.43
C LEU A 68 -3.68 -3.26 -23.59
N GLU A 69 -2.91 -4.30 -23.87
CA GLU A 69 -3.25 -5.33 -24.84
C GLU A 69 -3.23 -6.72 -24.15
N PRO A 70 -4.39 -7.41 -24.03
CA PRO A 70 -5.72 -6.91 -24.35
C PRO A 70 -6.13 -5.74 -23.44
N SER A 71 -7.05 -4.90 -23.92
CA SER A 71 -7.61 -3.78 -23.18
C SER A 71 -8.43 -4.27 -21.97
N LYS A 72 -8.39 -3.51 -20.87
CA LYS A 72 -9.07 -3.80 -19.59
C LYS A 72 -9.72 -2.56 -19.00
N ASN A 73 -10.54 -2.75 -17.97
CA ASN A 73 -11.35 -1.68 -17.37
C ASN A 73 -10.84 -1.23 -16.00
N ALA A 74 -10.19 -2.11 -15.24
CA ALA A 74 -9.76 -1.81 -13.88
C ALA A 74 -8.39 -2.39 -13.56
N TYR A 75 -7.60 -1.65 -12.79
CA TYR A 75 -6.47 -2.22 -12.06
C TYR A 75 -6.95 -2.65 -10.69
N VAL A 76 -6.84 -3.94 -10.39
CA VAL A 76 -7.25 -4.53 -9.11
C VAL A 76 -6.02 -4.87 -8.29
N VAL A 77 -6.05 -4.47 -7.02
CA VAL A 77 -5.00 -4.75 -6.05
C VAL A 77 -5.39 -6.00 -5.27
N TRP A 78 -4.44 -6.93 -5.17
CA TRP A 78 -4.59 -8.20 -4.48
C TRP A 78 -3.59 -8.28 -3.33
N MET A 79 -4.03 -8.92 -2.26
CA MET A 79 -3.14 -9.37 -1.18
C MET A 79 -3.13 -10.89 -1.09
N GLU A 80 -1.96 -11.43 -0.76
CA GLU A 80 -1.80 -12.81 -0.29
C GLU A 80 -1.37 -12.78 1.18
N SER A 81 -2.03 -13.53 2.05
CA SER A 81 -1.61 -13.71 3.46
C SER A 81 -0.65 -14.89 3.64
N GLU A 82 -0.13 -15.06 4.85
CA GLU A 82 0.86 -16.12 5.16
C GLU A 82 0.32 -17.54 4.90
N ASP A 83 -1.00 -17.73 5.03
CA ASP A 83 -1.75 -18.96 4.72
C ASP A 83 -2.05 -19.14 3.22
N SER A 84 -1.46 -18.30 2.36
CA SER A 84 -1.67 -18.30 0.91
C SER A 84 -3.12 -18.02 0.47
N MET A 85 -3.94 -17.43 1.34
CA MET A 85 -5.24 -16.89 0.94
C MET A 85 -5.04 -15.62 0.11
N VAL A 86 -5.64 -15.60 -1.08
CA VAL A 86 -5.66 -14.44 -1.99
C VAL A 86 -6.95 -13.68 -1.80
N LYS A 87 -6.87 -12.35 -1.68
CA LYS A 87 -8.02 -11.47 -1.53
C LYS A 87 -7.92 -10.23 -2.40
N ASN A 88 -9.01 -9.90 -3.08
CA ASN A 88 -9.21 -8.60 -3.72
C ASN A 88 -9.37 -7.54 -2.62
N ILE A 89 -8.48 -6.55 -2.60
CA ILE A 89 -8.51 -5.48 -1.60
C ILE A 89 -9.04 -4.16 -2.16
N GLY A 90 -9.31 -4.10 -3.46
CA GLY A 90 -9.95 -2.99 -4.14
C GLY A 90 -9.27 -2.60 -5.45
N GLN A 91 -9.84 -1.61 -6.12
CA GLN A 91 -9.33 -1.07 -7.37
C GLN A 91 -8.51 0.21 -7.19
N ILE A 92 -7.55 0.42 -8.09
CA ILE A 92 -6.84 1.68 -8.22
C ILE A 92 -7.75 2.69 -8.90
N ARG A 93 -8.20 3.70 -8.15
CA ARG A 93 -9.03 4.78 -8.70
C ARG A 93 -8.13 5.73 -9.48
N SER A 94 -8.30 5.75 -10.79
CA SER A 94 -7.69 6.76 -11.64
C SER A 94 -8.60 7.99 -11.65
N ASP A 95 -8.31 8.97 -10.81
CA ASP A 95 -8.92 10.28 -11.01
C ASP A 95 -8.44 10.79 -12.38
N SER A 96 -9.35 10.80 -13.36
CA SER A 96 -9.06 11.14 -14.76
C SER A 96 -8.25 12.44 -14.92
N LYS A 97 -8.40 13.39 -13.99
CA LYS A 97 -7.60 14.64 -13.94
C LYS A 97 -6.17 14.47 -13.40
N PHE A 98 -5.93 13.52 -12.50
CA PHE A 98 -4.62 13.26 -11.88
C PHE A 98 -3.79 12.21 -12.63
N LEU A 99 -4.42 11.19 -13.21
CA LEU A 99 -3.70 10.18 -14.00
C LEU A 99 -3.19 10.77 -15.33
N SER A 100 -4.00 11.62 -15.98
CA SER A 100 -3.73 12.19 -17.30
C SER A 100 -2.50 13.11 -17.37
N SER A 101 -2.14 13.80 -16.27
CA SER A 101 -1.03 14.75 -16.30
C SER A 101 0.31 14.18 -15.84
N LYS A 102 0.32 13.05 -15.10
CA LYS A 102 1.56 12.52 -14.50
C LYS A 102 1.71 10.99 -14.50
N LEU A 103 0.76 10.22 -15.06
CA LEU A 103 0.78 8.74 -15.01
C LEU A 103 0.97 8.19 -13.58
N LYS A 104 0.47 8.92 -12.57
CA LYS A 104 0.57 8.56 -11.16
C LYS A 104 -0.75 8.01 -10.67
N ALA A 105 -0.69 6.95 -9.89
CA ALA A 105 -1.86 6.35 -9.27
C ALA A 105 -1.56 5.99 -7.81
N SER A 106 -2.58 6.03 -6.97
CA SER A 106 -2.46 5.61 -5.58
C SER A 106 -3.66 4.79 -5.16
N PHE A 107 -3.45 3.96 -4.15
CA PHE A 107 -4.48 3.13 -3.53
C PHE A 107 -4.19 2.98 -2.04
N GLU A 108 -5.23 3.03 -1.22
CA GLU A 108 -5.12 2.89 0.23
C GLU A 108 -6.27 2.04 0.77
N THR A 109 -5.96 1.12 1.67
CA THR A 109 -6.94 0.28 2.35
C THR A 109 -6.42 -0.22 3.70
N VAL A 110 -7.32 -0.75 4.53
CA VAL A 110 -7.01 -1.34 5.83
C VAL A 110 -7.50 -2.78 5.88
N THR A 111 -6.70 -3.67 6.47
CA THR A 111 -7.05 -5.08 6.64
C THR A 111 -6.66 -5.59 8.02
N PRO A 112 -7.47 -6.44 8.68
CA PRO A 112 -7.09 -7.08 9.93
C PRO A 112 -6.07 -8.21 9.73
N VAL A 113 -5.87 -8.67 8.49
CA VAL A 113 -4.99 -9.79 8.16
C VAL A 113 -3.65 -9.26 7.65
N LYS A 114 -2.56 -9.81 8.16
CA LYS A 114 -1.21 -9.45 7.73
C LYS A 114 -0.94 -9.92 6.29
N PRO A 115 -0.61 -9.02 5.35
CA PRO A 115 -0.19 -9.41 4.01
C PRO A 115 1.23 -9.99 4.03
N SER A 116 1.50 -10.92 3.11
CA SER A 116 2.82 -11.47 2.81
C SER A 116 3.29 -11.15 1.38
N LYS A 117 2.36 -10.79 0.49
CA LYS A 117 2.63 -10.35 -0.89
C LYS A 117 1.50 -9.44 -1.36
N ILE A 118 1.84 -8.44 -2.17
CA ILE A 118 0.87 -7.56 -2.85
C ILE A 118 1.15 -7.60 -4.34
N TYR A 119 0.09 -7.64 -5.15
CA TYR A 119 0.21 -7.60 -6.60
C TYR A 119 -1.01 -6.94 -7.25
N ILE A 120 -0.83 -6.52 -8.49
CA ILE A 120 -1.81 -5.76 -9.27
C ILE A 120 -2.06 -6.48 -10.58
N THR A 121 -3.32 -6.68 -10.91
CA THR A 121 -3.75 -7.22 -12.21
C THR A 121 -4.60 -6.20 -12.96
N ALA A 122 -4.69 -6.36 -14.27
CA ALA A 122 -5.68 -5.65 -15.09
C ALA A 122 -6.87 -6.57 -15.37
N GLU A 123 -8.07 -6.10 -15.06
CA GLU A 123 -9.31 -6.87 -15.05
C GLU A 123 -10.43 -6.19 -15.85
N ASP A 124 -11.39 -6.99 -16.31
CA ASP A 124 -12.59 -6.49 -16.99
C ASP A 124 -13.62 -5.87 -16.02
N ASP A 125 -13.57 -6.29 -14.75
CA ASP A 125 -14.40 -5.78 -13.65
C ASP A 125 -13.52 -5.65 -12.39
N ALA A 126 -13.82 -4.67 -11.54
CA ALA A 126 -13.08 -4.45 -10.29
C ALA A 126 -13.47 -5.40 -9.16
N ASP A 127 -14.69 -5.94 -9.18
CA ASP A 127 -15.27 -6.77 -8.10
C ASP A 127 -15.07 -8.28 -8.33
N VAL A 128 -14.10 -8.64 -9.17
CA VAL A 128 -13.73 -10.03 -9.44
C VAL A 128 -13.24 -10.74 -8.18
N GLN A 129 -13.61 -12.02 -8.06
CA GLN A 129 -13.27 -12.86 -6.90
C GLN A 129 -11.91 -13.56 -7.06
N PHE A 130 -11.43 -13.68 -8.29
CA PHE A 130 -10.16 -14.33 -8.61
C PHE A 130 -9.35 -13.46 -9.56
N PRO A 131 -8.01 -13.41 -9.40
CA PRO A 131 -7.15 -12.64 -10.29
C PRO A 131 -7.15 -13.24 -11.70
N GLY A 132 -7.24 -12.37 -12.69
CA GLY A 132 -7.05 -12.67 -14.09
C GLY A 132 -5.59 -12.94 -14.42
N LYS A 133 -5.32 -13.16 -15.72
CA LYS A 133 -4.00 -13.57 -16.22
C LYS A 133 -3.02 -12.41 -16.44
N GLN A 134 -3.52 -11.18 -16.49
CA GLN A 134 -2.74 -10.01 -16.86
C GLN A 134 -2.11 -9.38 -15.61
N LEU A 135 -1.04 -10.01 -15.12
CA LEU A 135 -0.26 -9.52 -13.99
C LEU A 135 0.54 -8.28 -14.38
N ILE A 136 0.27 -7.17 -13.73
CA ILE A 136 0.91 -5.88 -14.01
C ILE A 136 2.16 -5.73 -13.18
N MET A 137 2.06 -5.85 -11.86
CA MET A 137 3.20 -5.72 -10.94
C MET A 137 2.98 -6.58 -9.72
N GLU A 138 4.06 -7.08 -9.12
CA GLU A 138 4.02 -7.81 -7.86
C GLU A 138 5.23 -7.47 -6.99
N THR A 139 5.06 -7.52 -5.67
CA THR A 139 6.20 -7.43 -4.75
C THR A 139 6.91 -8.78 -4.65
N LYS A 140 8.14 -8.78 -4.11
CA LYS A 140 8.66 -10.01 -3.49
C LYS A 140 7.79 -10.38 -2.28
N ARG A 141 7.80 -11.65 -1.88
CA ARG A 141 7.22 -12.07 -0.61
C ARG A 141 8.03 -11.46 0.54
N PHE A 142 7.36 -11.02 1.60
CA PHE A 142 7.97 -10.23 2.68
C PHE A 142 7.45 -10.58 4.07
#